data_AF-W9RJI2-F1
#
_entry.id   AF-W9RJI2-F1
#
_cell.length_a   1.000
_cell.length_b   1.000
_cell.length_c   1.000
_cell.angle_alpha   90.00
_cell.angle_beta   90.00
_cell.angle_gamma   90.00
#
_symmetry.space_group_name_H-M   'P 1'
#
loop_
_entity.id
_entity.type
_entity.pdbx_description
1 polymer ?
#
loop_
_entity_poly.entity_id
_entity_poly.type
_entity_poly.pdbx_seq_one_letter_code
_entity_poly.pdbx_strand_id
1 'polypeptide(L)'
;MVAAICYAWLLENKTRKGEEFVTVPVMNVKRGTMWKLRQASWLFYHAGLDVASLLFSDEVDLEGLMMARKLSMVVIGQDVLRINGEVGSQCTILTDNYCEDAYDLLQTPVLKKLLLAAILLDTQNLNSSTQLSMTRDAEAVQLLSVGLTPNYRNTLFDQLMQDQRDDSFLEALRENYGKSPNESGHETEEHVERRISERKSPSIRHPETIIQNLDKKTNAKTNKVSPNSANAKPSSSLPQGTSAPQTKATPDASRGKNKFFLAKWFGFGSK
;
A
#
# COMPACT_ATOMS: atom_id res chain seq x y z
N MET A 1 -0.04 -1.65 0.57
CA MET A 1 1.18 -1.68 1.42
C MET A 1 1.00 -2.62 2.61
N VAL A 2 0.06 -2.33 3.53
CA VAL A 2 -0.23 -3.20 4.69
C VAL A 2 -0.50 -4.65 4.30
N ALA A 3 -1.35 -4.88 3.29
CA ALA A 3 -1.64 -6.23 2.81
C ALA A 3 -0.37 -7.00 2.37
N ALA A 4 0.62 -6.32 1.78
CA ALA A 4 1.89 -6.93 1.39
C ALA A 4 2.76 -7.28 2.61
N ILE A 5 2.84 -6.40 3.61
CA ILE A 5 3.55 -6.66 4.87
C ILE A 5 2.96 -7.89 5.57
N CYS A 6 1.64 -7.89 5.75
CA CYS A 6 0.94 -8.97 6.43
C CYS A 6 1.01 -10.29 5.65
N TYR A 7 0.91 -10.25 4.32
CA TYR A 7 1.03 -11.45 3.49
C TYR A 7 2.45 -12.02 3.47
N ALA A 8 3.48 -11.16 3.41
CA ALA A 8 4.87 -11.59 3.52
C ALA A 8 5.14 -12.30 4.85
N TRP A 9 4.67 -11.71 5.96
CA TRP A 9 4.75 -12.32 7.28
C TRP A 9 4.02 -13.67 7.34
N LEU A 10 2.84 -13.76 6.73
CA LEU A 10 2.07 -15.02 6.67
C LEU A 10 2.83 -16.10 5.90
N LEU A 11 3.47 -15.75 4.78
CA LEU A 11 4.27 -16.69 3.99
C LEU A 11 5.48 -17.16 4.79
N GLU A 12 6.20 -16.26 5.45
CA GLU A 12 7.36 -16.61 6.27
C GLU A 12 7.01 -17.61 7.38
N ASN A 13 5.86 -17.43 8.06
CA ASN A 13 5.43 -18.35 9.11
C ASN A 13 4.85 -19.68 8.59
N LYS A 14 4.29 -19.69 7.37
CA LYS A 14 3.84 -20.92 6.69
C LYS A 14 5.00 -21.81 6.26
N THR A 15 6.12 -21.20 5.92
CA THR A 15 7.24 -21.89 5.34
C THR A 15 7.95 -22.66 6.45
N ARG A 16 7.92 -24.00 6.39
CA ARG A 16 8.60 -24.84 7.38
C ARG A 16 10.10 -24.51 7.36
N LYS A 17 10.71 -24.33 8.54
CA LYS A 17 12.16 -24.13 8.70
C LYS A 17 12.91 -25.15 7.83
N GLY A 18 13.48 -24.69 6.71
CA GLY A 18 14.14 -25.57 5.74
C GLY A 18 14.12 -25.09 4.28
N GLU A 19 13.25 -24.15 3.89
CA GLU A 19 13.32 -23.54 2.55
C GLU A 19 14.33 -22.39 2.49
N GLU A 20 15.04 -22.28 1.37
CA GLU A 20 16.16 -21.36 1.15
C GLU A 20 15.72 -20.01 0.53
N PHE A 21 14.43 -19.68 0.62
CA PHE A 21 13.86 -18.45 0.05
C PHE A 21 13.51 -17.45 1.15
N VAL A 22 13.91 -16.19 0.93
CA VAL A 22 13.54 -15.08 1.80
C VAL A 22 12.35 -14.35 1.17
N THR A 23 11.23 -14.28 1.89
CA THR A 23 10.07 -13.48 1.47
C THR A 23 10.20 -12.08 2.05
N VAL A 24 10.16 -11.06 1.19
CA VAL A 24 10.25 -9.66 1.60
C VAL A 24 9.09 -8.84 1.04
N PRO A 25 8.43 -7.99 1.85
CA PRO A 25 7.41 -7.10 1.34
C PRO A 25 8.05 -5.94 0.56
N VAL A 26 7.67 -5.79 -0.71
CA VAL A 26 8.13 -4.68 -1.56
C VAL A 26 6.98 -3.68 -1.76
N MET A 27 7.23 -2.41 -1.46
CA MET A 27 6.29 -1.32 -1.72
C MET A 27 6.45 -0.82 -3.15
N ASN A 28 5.38 -0.84 -3.94
CA ASN A 28 5.40 -0.34 -5.32
C ASN A 28 5.35 1.20 -5.40
N VAL A 29 6.20 1.86 -4.62
CA VAL A 29 6.47 3.30 -4.64
C VAL A 29 7.94 3.50 -4.32
N LYS A 30 8.50 4.63 -4.74
CA LYS A 30 9.85 5.00 -4.31
C LYS A 30 9.85 5.34 -2.82
N ARG A 31 10.92 5.03 -2.08
CA ARG A 31 11.02 5.35 -0.64
C ARG A 31 10.72 6.83 -0.37
N GLY A 32 11.32 7.74 -1.12
CA GLY A 32 11.10 9.19 -0.97
C GLY A 32 9.66 9.65 -1.24
N THR A 33 8.86 8.87 -1.98
CA THR A 33 7.44 9.19 -2.23
C THR A 33 6.58 9.00 -0.99
N MET A 34 7.02 8.19 -0.02
CA MET A 34 6.32 7.99 1.25
C MET A 34 6.09 9.29 2.04
N TRP A 35 6.91 10.33 1.80
CA TRP A 35 6.68 11.66 2.36
C TRP A 35 5.28 12.22 2.03
N LYS A 36 4.75 11.89 0.85
CA LYS A 36 3.42 12.31 0.38
C LYS A 36 2.31 11.39 0.89
N LEU A 37 2.63 10.17 1.28
CA LEU A 37 1.70 9.16 1.77
C LEU A 37 1.60 9.22 3.29
N ARG A 38 1.21 10.39 3.82
CA ARG A 38 1.25 10.72 5.25
C ARG A 38 0.53 9.70 6.12
N GLN A 39 -0.63 9.20 5.71
CA GLN A 39 -1.40 8.22 6.47
C GLN A 39 -0.67 6.89 6.62
N ALA A 40 -0.03 6.41 5.55
CA ALA A 40 0.75 5.17 5.57
C ALA A 40 2.01 5.33 6.43
N SER A 41 2.76 6.44 6.23
CA SER A 41 3.97 6.73 6.99
C SER A 41 3.68 6.90 8.48
N TRP A 42 2.61 7.60 8.83
CA TRP A 42 2.15 7.77 10.21
C TRP A 42 1.75 6.45 10.84
N LEU A 43 0.99 5.63 10.10
CA LEU A 43 0.60 4.31 10.55
C LEU A 43 1.82 3.43 10.84
N PHE A 44 2.82 3.41 9.96
CA PHE A 44 4.05 2.62 10.17
C PHE A 44 4.82 3.09 11.40
N TYR A 45 5.00 4.40 11.55
CA TYR A 45 5.66 4.99 12.71
C TYR A 45 4.95 4.63 14.03
N HIS A 46 3.64 4.90 14.12
CA HIS A 46 2.89 4.64 15.36
C HIS A 46 2.53 3.17 15.58
N ALA A 47 2.66 2.31 14.58
CA ALA A 47 2.59 0.86 14.77
C ALA A 47 3.91 0.29 15.30
N GLY A 48 5.00 1.07 15.31
CA GLY A 48 6.32 0.58 15.68
C GLY A 48 6.93 -0.34 14.63
N LEU A 49 6.56 -0.14 13.36
CA LEU A 49 7.12 -0.90 12.25
C LEU A 49 8.53 -0.38 11.95
N ASP A 50 9.52 -1.27 11.91
CA ASP A 50 10.85 -0.93 11.43
C ASP A 50 10.81 -0.74 9.90
N VAL A 51 10.74 0.51 9.47
CA VAL A 51 10.65 0.88 8.06
C VAL A 51 11.97 0.68 7.29
N ALA A 52 13.08 0.41 7.98
CA ALA A 52 14.33 -0.03 7.35
C ALA A 52 14.25 -1.48 6.87
N SER A 53 13.35 -2.29 7.46
CA SER A 53 13.10 -3.67 7.03
C SER A 53 12.20 -3.79 5.78
N LEU A 54 11.60 -2.68 5.34
CA LEU A 54 10.77 -2.63 4.13
C LEU A 54 11.62 -2.29 2.91
N LEU A 55 11.34 -2.95 1.79
CA LEU A 55 11.94 -2.62 0.50
C LEU A 55 11.00 -1.76 -0.34
N PHE A 56 11.55 -0.79 -1.05
CA PHE A 56 10.83 0.08 -1.97
C PHE A 56 11.22 -0.21 -3.42
N SER A 57 10.42 0.27 -4.38
CA SER A 57 10.61 -0.08 -5.79
C SER A 57 11.92 0.43 -6.38
N ASP A 58 12.52 1.47 -5.80
CA ASP A 58 13.82 2.02 -6.17
C ASP A 58 15.02 1.33 -5.50
N GLU A 59 14.76 0.33 -4.64
CA GLU A 59 15.80 -0.37 -3.86
C GLU A 59 16.00 -1.82 -4.30
N VAL A 60 15.14 -2.30 -5.21
CA VAL A 60 15.16 -3.68 -5.68
C VAL A 60 15.56 -3.70 -7.16
N ASP A 61 16.70 -4.33 -7.47
CA ASP A 61 17.11 -4.62 -8.84
C ASP A 61 16.32 -5.82 -9.39
N LEU A 62 15.07 -5.56 -9.78
CA LEU A 62 14.17 -6.58 -10.33
C LEU A 62 14.72 -7.20 -11.61
N GLU A 63 15.35 -6.39 -12.47
CA GLU A 63 15.90 -6.85 -13.74
C GLU A 63 17.07 -7.81 -13.52
N GLY A 64 18.05 -7.43 -12.70
CA GLY A 64 19.18 -8.28 -12.36
C GLY A 64 18.75 -9.58 -11.69
N LEU A 65 17.78 -9.53 -10.77
CA LEU A 65 17.24 -10.73 -10.10
C LEU A 65 16.49 -11.65 -11.07
N MET A 66 15.72 -11.08 -12.01
CA MET A 66 15.01 -11.83 -13.04
C MET A 66 15.99 -12.51 -14.00
N MET A 67 17.01 -11.77 -14.48
CA MET A 67 18.05 -12.30 -15.36
C MET A 67 18.89 -13.39 -14.70
N ALA A 68 19.17 -13.26 -13.40
CA ALA A 68 19.85 -14.27 -12.59
C ALA A 68 18.96 -15.48 -12.22
N ARG A 69 17.66 -15.46 -12.55
CA ARG A 69 16.65 -16.46 -12.15
C ARG A 69 16.56 -16.66 -10.63
N LYS A 70 16.74 -15.57 -9.87
CA LYS A 70 16.67 -15.55 -8.40
C LYS A 70 15.40 -14.85 -7.88
N LEU A 71 14.45 -14.54 -8.76
CA LEU A 71 13.23 -13.82 -8.43
C LEU A 71 12.00 -14.71 -8.55
N SER A 72 11.20 -14.76 -7.50
CA SER A 72 9.79 -15.16 -7.54
C SER A 72 8.97 -14.00 -6.98
N MET A 73 7.98 -13.53 -7.74
CA MET A 73 7.21 -12.34 -7.39
C MET A 73 5.72 -12.66 -7.37
N VAL A 74 5.02 -12.12 -6.38
CA VAL A 74 3.57 -12.22 -6.21
C VAL A 74 3.01 -10.82 -6.01
N VAL A 75 2.07 -10.41 -6.84
CA VAL A 75 1.43 -9.10 -6.79
C VAL A 75 0.15 -9.15 -5.96
N ILE A 76 0.15 -8.44 -4.83
CA ILE A 76 -1.03 -8.32 -3.97
C ILE A 76 -2.13 -7.53 -4.65
N GLY A 77 -3.37 -8.05 -4.60
CA GLY A 77 -4.55 -7.50 -5.25
C GLY A 77 -4.75 -7.98 -6.69
N GLN A 78 -3.71 -8.55 -7.32
CA GLN A 78 -3.76 -9.07 -8.69
C GLN A 78 -3.59 -10.59 -8.74
N ASP A 79 -2.53 -11.13 -8.15
CA ASP A 79 -2.25 -12.57 -8.14
C ASP A 79 -2.88 -13.24 -6.93
N VAL A 80 -2.83 -12.55 -5.78
CA VAL A 80 -3.38 -13.00 -4.49
C VAL A 80 -4.18 -11.89 -3.82
N LEU A 81 -5.03 -12.24 -2.85
CA LEU A 81 -5.89 -11.28 -2.13
C LEU A 81 -6.73 -10.38 -3.07
N ARG A 82 -7.23 -10.97 -4.16
CA ARG A 82 -8.09 -10.27 -5.13
C ARG A 82 -9.45 -10.00 -4.51
N ILE A 83 -9.94 -8.78 -4.69
CA ILE A 83 -11.28 -8.38 -4.24
C ILE A 83 -12.29 -8.76 -5.32
N ASN A 84 -13.31 -9.53 -4.94
CA ASN A 84 -14.39 -9.97 -5.84
C ASN A 84 -15.70 -9.18 -5.65
N GLY A 85 -15.63 -7.98 -5.04
CA GLY A 85 -16.79 -7.13 -4.73
C GLY A 85 -17.52 -7.46 -3.43
N GLU A 86 -17.06 -8.45 -2.67
CA GLU A 86 -17.61 -8.83 -1.35
C GLU A 86 -16.96 -8.09 -0.17
N VAL A 87 -15.83 -7.41 -0.40
CA VAL A 87 -15.03 -6.73 0.61
C VAL A 87 -14.56 -5.38 0.08
N GLY A 88 -14.41 -4.39 0.95
CA GLY A 88 -13.84 -3.09 0.65
C GLY A 88 -12.32 -3.05 0.72
N SER A 89 -11.69 -3.94 1.50
CA SER A 89 -10.23 -3.99 1.68
C SER A 89 -9.61 -5.33 1.32
N GLN A 90 -8.41 -5.33 0.74
CA GLN A 90 -7.62 -6.58 0.60
C GLN A 90 -7.23 -7.16 1.96
N CYS A 91 -7.09 -6.31 2.99
CA CYS A 91 -6.70 -6.73 4.33
C CYS A 91 -7.78 -7.58 5.02
N THR A 92 -9.05 -7.41 4.64
CA THR A 92 -10.17 -8.25 5.11
C THR A 92 -10.00 -9.71 4.67
N ILE A 93 -9.42 -9.96 3.49
CA ILE A 93 -9.16 -11.34 3.03
C ILE A 93 -8.12 -12.04 3.92
N LEU A 94 -7.18 -11.28 4.50
CA LEU A 94 -6.17 -11.83 5.41
C LEU A 94 -6.76 -12.22 6.78
N THR A 95 -7.83 -11.56 7.23
CA THR A 95 -8.53 -11.94 8.47
C THR A 95 -9.43 -13.16 8.28
N ASP A 96 -9.90 -13.37 7.06
CA ASP A 96 -10.85 -14.45 6.73
C ASP A 96 -10.20 -15.81 6.46
N ASN A 97 -8.88 -15.84 6.26
CA ASN A 97 -8.17 -17.09 6.02
C ASN A 97 -7.98 -17.83 7.35
N TYR A 98 -8.97 -18.61 7.78
CA TYR A 98 -9.00 -19.45 8.99
C TYR A 98 -7.90 -20.56 9.06
N CYS A 99 -6.69 -20.33 8.55
CA CYS A 99 -5.53 -21.18 8.83
C CYS A 99 -4.86 -20.74 10.14
N GLU A 100 -4.28 -21.68 10.87
CA GLU A 100 -3.50 -21.42 12.10
C GLU A 100 -2.49 -20.28 11.92
N ASP A 101 -1.85 -20.19 10.75
CA ASP A 101 -0.87 -19.13 10.46
C ASP A 101 -1.48 -17.72 10.44
N ALA A 102 -2.76 -17.60 10.08
CA ALA A 102 -3.46 -16.31 10.14
C ALA A 102 -3.86 -15.97 11.58
N TYR A 103 -4.06 -16.98 12.45
CA TYR A 103 -4.28 -16.73 13.86
C TYR A 103 -3.06 -16.06 14.49
N ASP A 104 -1.86 -16.58 14.22
CA ASP A 104 -0.61 -15.98 14.74
C ASP A 104 -0.41 -14.54 14.22
N LEU A 105 -0.82 -14.29 12.98
CA LEU A 105 -0.84 -12.94 12.41
C LEU A 105 -1.74 -11.99 13.23
N LEU A 106 -2.94 -12.45 13.58
CA LEU A 106 -3.91 -11.69 14.38
C LEU A 106 -3.47 -11.51 15.85
N GLN A 107 -2.62 -12.40 16.37
CA GLN A 107 -2.03 -12.25 17.71
C GLN A 107 -0.91 -11.22 17.76
N THR A 108 -0.26 -10.93 16.62
CA THR A 108 0.83 -9.95 16.56
C THR A 108 0.29 -8.52 16.65
N PRO A 109 0.53 -7.76 17.74
CA PRO A 109 -0.14 -6.47 17.97
C PRO A 109 0.09 -5.43 16.86
N VAL A 110 1.31 -5.39 16.32
CA VAL A 110 1.68 -4.51 15.20
C VAL A 110 0.85 -4.83 13.97
N LEU A 111 0.82 -6.10 13.55
CA LEU A 111 0.07 -6.54 12.35
C LEU A 111 -1.44 -6.36 12.53
N LYS A 112 -1.96 -6.67 13.72
CA LYS A 112 -3.36 -6.42 14.09
C LYS A 112 -3.74 -4.95 13.94
N LYS A 113 -2.90 -4.03 14.43
CA LYS A 113 -3.10 -2.57 14.27
C LYS A 113 -3.02 -2.14 12.82
N LEU A 114 -2.05 -2.66 12.06
CA LEU A 114 -1.89 -2.37 10.63
C LEU A 114 -3.14 -2.82 9.83
N LEU A 115 -3.59 -4.06 10.02
CA LEU A 115 -4.78 -4.61 9.36
C LEU A 115 -6.02 -3.77 9.66
N LEU A 116 -6.25 -3.46 10.95
CA LEU A 116 -7.39 -2.65 11.36
C LEU A 116 -7.36 -1.28 10.69
N ALA A 117 -6.24 -0.58 10.75
CA ALA A 117 -6.08 0.73 10.13
C ALA A 117 -6.32 0.69 8.61
N ALA A 118 -5.78 -0.31 7.92
CA ALA A 118 -5.95 -0.45 6.47
C ALA A 118 -7.42 -0.69 6.08
N ILE A 119 -8.12 -1.58 6.79
CA ILE A 119 -9.55 -1.84 6.53
C ILE A 119 -10.35 -0.56 6.75
N LEU A 120 -10.06 0.19 7.82
CA LEU A 120 -10.76 1.45 8.10
C LEU A 120 -10.49 2.53 7.05
N LEU A 121 -9.26 2.64 6.54
CA LEU A 121 -8.93 3.59 5.46
C LEU A 121 -9.66 3.22 4.15
N ASP A 122 -9.58 1.96 3.74
CA ASP A 122 -10.17 1.49 2.47
C ASP A 122 -11.71 1.59 2.48
N THR A 123 -12.33 1.38 3.64
CA THR A 123 -13.79 1.41 3.82
C THR A 123 -14.34 2.75 4.30
N GLN A 124 -13.49 3.77 4.46
CA GLN A 124 -13.84 5.06 5.05
C GLN A 124 -14.56 4.90 6.40
N ASN A 125 -13.96 4.10 7.28
CA ASN A 125 -14.52 3.72 8.57
C ASN A 125 -15.88 3.00 8.43
N LEU A 126 -15.96 1.97 7.57
CA LEU A 126 -17.17 1.18 7.28
C LEU A 126 -18.38 2.06 6.90
N ASN A 127 -18.15 3.06 6.05
CA ASN A 127 -19.23 3.94 5.61
C ASN A 127 -20.18 3.20 4.64
N SER A 128 -21.42 3.00 5.07
CA SER A 128 -22.45 2.27 4.32
C SER A 128 -22.98 3.01 3.07
N SER A 129 -22.49 4.22 2.77
CA SER A 129 -22.88 4.95 1.57
C SER A 129 -22.34 4.36 0.26
N THR A 130 -21.41 3.40 0.34
CA THR A 130 -20.86 2.71 -0.84
C THR A 130 -21.81 1.61 -1.33
N GLN A 131 -21.89 1.41 -2.65
CA GLN A 131 -22.74 0.36 -3.25
C GLN A 131 -22.28 -1.08 -2.95
N LEU A 132 -21.11 -1.27 -2.35
CA LEU A 132 -20.55 -2.57 -2.00
C LEU A 132 -20.99 -3.00 -0.60
N SER A 133 -21.29 -4.30 -0.45
CA SER A 133 -21.52 -4.90 0.88
C SER A 133 -20.21 -4.91 1.66
N MET A 134 -20.20 -4.30 2.85
CA MET A 134 -19.05 -4.26 3.76
C MET A 134 -19.21 -5.20 4.97
N THR A 135 -20.10 -6.20 4.88
CA THR A 135 -20.40 -7.11 6.00
C THR A 135 -19.14 -7.83 6.49
N ARG A 136 -18.32 -8.34 5.57
CA ARG A 136 -17.07 -9.04 5.90
C ARG A 136 -16.03 -8.10 6.50
N ASP A 137 -15.94 -6.86 5.99
CA ASP A 137 -15.05 -5.85 6.57
C ASP A 137 -15.49 -5.51 8.01
N ALA A 138 -16.80 -5.45 8.27
CA ALA A 138 -17.34 -5.23 9.61
C ALA A 138 -17.02 -6.38 10.58
N GLU A 139 -17.15 -7.63 10.12
CA GLU A 139 -16.76 -8.82 10.89
C GLU A 139 -15.26 -8.82 11.20
N ALA A 140 -14.42 -8.51 10.21
CA ALA A 140 -12.97 -8.39 10.36
C ALA A 140 -12.60 -7.29 11.37
N VAL A 141 -13.21 -6.11 11.27
CA VAL A 141 -13.02 -5.01 12.23
C VAL A 141 -13.44 -5.42 13.63
N GLN A 142 -14.54 -6.15 13.78
CA GLN A 142 -14.99 -6.66 15.08
C GLN A 142 -13.97 -7.64 15.68
N LEU A 143 -13.48 -8.59 14.89
CA LEU A 143 -12.44 -9.54 15.29
C LEU A 143 -11.15 -8.81 15.72
N LEU A 144 -10.69 -7.86 14.92
CA LEU A 144 -9.50 -7.06 15.19
C LEU A 144 -9.69 -6.09 16.37
N SER A 145 -10.93 -5.79 16.76
CA SER A 145 -11.23 -4.92 17.91
C SER A 145 -11.28 -5.67 19.23
N VAL A 146 -11.26 -7.01 19.24
CA VAL A 146 -11.29 -7.80 20.48
C VAL A 146 -10.11 -7.42 21.37
N GLY A 147 -10.41 -7.02 22.61
CA GLY A 147 -9.43 -6.61 23.62
C GLY A 147 -8.99 -5.15 23.53
N LEU A 148 -9.48 -4.37 22.56
CA LEU A 148 -9.22 -2.93 22.47
C LEU A 148 -10.25 -2.13 23.27
N THR A 149 -9.91 -0.88 23.60
CA THR A 149 -10.81 0.00 24.33
C THR A 149 -12.07 0.32 23.52
N PRO A 150 -13.22 0.60 24.17
CA PRO A 150 -14.38 1.16 23.48
C PRO A 150 -13.97 2.39 22.66
N ASN A 151 -14.60 2.57 21.49
CA ASN A 151 -14.31 3.65 20.53
C ASN A 151 -12.91 3.65 19.88
N TYR A 152 -12.03 2.68 20.19
CA TYR A 152 -10.67 2.64 19.61
C TYR A 152 -10.68 2.75 18.08
N ARG A 153 -11.61 2.06 17.41
CA ARG A 153 -11.83 2.15 15.95
C ARG A 153 -11.96 3.60 15.46
N ASN A 154 -12.86 4.36 16.06
CA ASN A 154 -13.14 5.73 15.62
C ASN A 154 -11.96 6.64 15.94
N THR A 155 -11.38 6.51 17.14
CA THR A 155 -10.18 7.26 17.52
C THR A 155 -9.01 6.98 16.57
N LEU A 156 -8.77 5.72 16.21
CA LEU A 156 -7.72 5.35 15.27
C LEU A 156 -7.98 5.95 13.88
N PHE A 157 -9.22 5.87 13.39
CA PHE A 157 -9.57 6.46 12.09
C PHE A 157 -9.41 7.98 12.10
N ASP A 158 -9.90 8.66 13.13
CA ASP A 158 -9.76 10.11 13.29
C ASP A 158 -8.29 10.52 13.33
N GLN A 159 -7.47 9.78 14.08
CA GLN A 159 -6.02 9.97 14.10
C GLN A 159 -5.43 9.81 12.70
N LEU A 160 -5.77 8.75 11.96
CA LEU A 160 -5.26 8.53 10.59
C LEU A 160 -5.67 9.63 9.60
N MET A 161 -6.81 10.29 9.83
CA MET A 161 -7.32 11.36 8.98
C MET A 161 -6.83 12.76 9.37
N GLN A 162 -6.22 12.93 10.55
CA GLN A 162 -5.66 14.20 10.99
C GLN A 162 -4.43 14.63 10.17
N ASP A 163 -4.19 15.94 10.16
CA ASP A 163 -2.96 16.50 9.61
C ASP A 163 -1.81 16.18 10.58
N GLN A 164 -0.91 15.29 10.15
CA GLN A 164 0.13 14.70 10.99
C GLN A 164 1.31 15.66 11.13
N ARG A 165 1.21 16.56 12.13
CA ARG A 165 2.19 17.61 12.43
C ARG A 165 3.01 17.38 13.69
N ASP A 166 2.95 16.18 14.26
CA ASP A 166 3.76 15.85 15.43
C ASP A 166 5.25 15.90 15.09
N ASP A 167 6.04 16.62 15.89
CA ASP A 167 7.47 16.85 15.62
C ASP A 167 8.25 15.52 15.57
N SER A 168 7.96 14.58 16.46
CA SER A 168 8.64 13.27 16.49
C SER A 168 8.33 12.45 15.24
N PHE A 169 7.10 12.53 14.75
CA PHE A 169 6.72 11.93 13.47
C PHE A 169 7.42 12.62 12.29
N LEU A 170 7.52 13.95 12.28
CA LEU A 170 8.19 14.69 11.20
C LEU A 170 9.69 14.38 11.13
N GLU A 171 10.35 14.24 12.29
CA GLU A 171 11.74 13.81 12.37
C GLU A 171 11.91 12.39 11.82
N ALA A 172 11.08 11.45 12.28
CA ALA A 172 11.09 10.08 11.78
C ALA A 172 10.81 10.01 10.27
N LEU A 173 9.94 10.87 9.74
CA LEU A 173 9.66 10.94 8.31
C LEU A 173 10.90 11.38 7.51
N ARG A 174 11.67 12.34 8.04
CA ARG A 174 12.89 12.86 7.41
C ARG A 174 14.01 11.85 7.43
N GLU A 175 14.17 11.16 8.54
CA GLU A 175 15.19 10.11 8.70
C GLU A 175 14.90 8.91 7.79
N ASN A 176 13.64 8.45 7.72
CA ASN A 176 13.30 7.21 7.04
C ASN A 176 12.96 7.36 5.56
N TYR A 177 12.55 8.56 5.11
CA TYR A 177 12.08 8.78 3.74
C TYR A 177 12.72 9.99 3.05
N GLY A 178 13.67 10.67 3.71
CA GLY A 178 14.37 11.82 3.14
C GLY A 178 13.59 13.14 3.24
N LYS A 179 14.04 14.15 2.50
CA LYS A 179 13.52 15.53 2.62
C LYS A 179 12.16 15.70 1.96
N SER A 180 11.43 16.71 2.44
CA SER A 180 10.18 17.14 1.80
C SER A 180 10.44 17.58 0.36
N PRO A 181 9.55 17.26 -0.60
CA PRO A 181 9.62 17.79 -1.96
C PRO A 181 9.66 19.32 -2.02
N ASN A 182 9.21 20.02 -0.97
CA ASN A 182 9.22 21.48 -0.88
C ASN A 182 10.54 22.05 -0.34
N GLU A 183 11.40 21.23 0.28
CA GLU A 183 12.71 21.67 0.81
C GLU A 183 13.84 21.53 -0.23
N SER A 184 13.65 20.73 -1.28
CA SER A 184 14.66 20.54 -2.34
C SER A 184 14.84 21.75 -3.26
N GLY A 185 14.13 22.87 -3.02
CA GLY A 185 14.25 24.11 -3.78
C GLY A 185 15.21 25.16 -3.18
N HIS A 186 15.75 24.93 -1.97
CA HIS A 186 16.57 25.92 -1.26
C HIS A 186 17.92 25.37 -0.74
N GLU A 187 18.46 24.34 -1.38
CA GLU A 187 19.88 23.99 -1.20
C GLU A 187 20.65 24.33 -2.48
N THR A 188 20.75 25.63 -2.75
CA THR A 188 21.70 26.18 -3.71
C THR A 188 23.07 26.21 -3.02
N GLU A 189 23.97 25.35 -3.47
CA GLU A 189 25.41 25.62 -3.71
C GLU A 189 26.31 26.17 -2.58
N GLU A 190 25.90 26.39 -1.34
CA GLU A 190 26.79 27.07 -0.35
C GLU A 190 27.68 26.14 0.51
N HIS A 191 27.59 24.81 0.38
CA HIS A 191 28.34 23.91 1.29
C HIS A 191 29.42 23.03 0.64
N VAL A 192 29.66 23.15 -0.67
CA VAL A 192 30.74 22.43 -1.36
C VAL A 192 32.02 23.27 -1.48
N GLU A 193 31.94 24.61 -1.45
CA GLU A 193 33.10 25.47 -1.73
C GLU A 193 33.95 25.85 -0.49
N ARG A 194 33.52 25.48 0.73
CA ARG A 194 34.24 25.83 1.98
C ARG A 194 35.26 24.77 2.46
N ARG A 195 35.42 23.62 1.77
CA ARG A 195 36.41 22.59 2.16
C ARG A 195 37.66 22.49 1.28
N ILE A 196 37.83 23.33 0.25
CA ILE A 196 38.99 23.24 -0.66
C ILE A 196 39.93 24.46 -0.56
N SER A 197 39.59 25.50 0.20
CA SER A 197 40.41 26.72 0.28
C SER A 197 41.36 26.77 1.48
N GLU A 198 42.14 25.71 1.72
CA GLU A 198 43.35 25.78 2.57
C GLU A 198 44.45 24.82 2.09
N ARG A 199 45.02 25.08 0.91
CA ARG A 199 46.44 24.79 0.70
C ARG A 199 47.04 25.73 -0.33
N LYS A 200 47.98 26.53 0.16
CA LYS A 200 48.65 27.63 -0.52
C LYS A 200 49.87 27.11 -1.31
N SER A 201 50.09 27.71 -2.49
CA SER A 201 51.37 27.90 -3.24
C SER A 201 51.69 26.92 -4.40
N PRO A 202 52.44 27.34 -5.46
CA PRO A 202 52.56 28.68 -6.06
C PRO A 202 52.49 28.72 -7.62
N SER A 203 52.00 29.87 -8.12
CA SER A 203 52.36 30.61 -9.36
C SER A 203 53.18 29.92 -10.47
N ILE A 204 52.58 29.79 -11.65
CA ILE A 204 53.20 30.03 -12.97
C ILE A 204 52.21 30.82 -13.85
N ARG A 205 52.69 31.86 -14.53
CA ARG A 205 51.90 32.79 -15.38
C ARG A 205 52.05 32.51 -16.88
N HIS A 206 51.03 33.00 -17.61
CA HIS A 206 50.97 33.51 -19.01
C HIS A 206 50.62 32.51 -20.15
N PRO A 207 50.04 32.99 -21.29
CA PRO A 207 48.81 33.80 -21.40
C PRO A 207 47.88 33.38 -22.59
N GLU A 208 46.64 33.92 -22.57
CA GLU A 208 45.76 34.34 -23.67
C GLU A 208 45.57 33.49 -24.95
N THR A 209 44.31 33.18 -25.30
CA THR A 209 43.76 33.63 -26.60
C THR A 209 42.23 33.77 -26.58
N ILE A 210 41.80 34.88 -27.16
CA ILE A 210 40.46 35.38 -27.44
C ILE A 210 39.79 34.54 -28.54
N ILE A 211 38.46 34.37 -28.53
CA ILE A 211 37.53 34.65 -29.66
C ILE A 211 36.06 34.53 -29.20
N GLN A 212 35.28 35.45 -29.74
CA GLN A 212 33.93 35.88 -29.41
C GLN A 212 32.82 35.05 -30.08
N ASN A 213 31.63 35.18 -29.47
CA ASN A 213 30.27 34.88 -29.92
C ASN A 213 29.99 35.08 -31.42
N LEU A 214 29.06 34.26 -31.96
CA LEU A 214 28.00 34.78 -32.84
C LEU A 214 26.73 33.91 -32.85
N ASP A 215 25.59 34.59 -32.62
CA ASP A 215 24.20 34.14 -32.72
C ASP A 215 23.80 33.55 -34.08
N LYS A 216 22.77 32.67 -34.08
CA LYS A 216 21.56 32.90 -34.89
C LYS A 216 20.36 32.02 -34.53
N LYS A 217 19.24 32.72 -34.29
CA LYS A 217 17.84 32.29 -34.19
C LYS A 217 17.33 31.53 -35.42
N THR A 218 16.35 30.65 -35.20
CA THR A 218 15.13 30.56 -36.05
C THR A 218 13.91 30.12 -35.24
N ASN A 219 12.85 30.92 -35.34
CA ASN A 219 11.48 30.68 -34.85
C ASN A 219 10.69 29.82 -35.83
N ALA A 220 9.71 29.04 -35.34
CA ALA A 220 8.46 28.78 -36.07
C ALA A 220 7.31 28.46 -35.09
N LYS A 221 6.13 29.00 -35.42
CA LYS A 221 4.91 29.16 -34.61
C LYS A 221 3.73 28.74 -35.47
N THR A 222 2.81 27.91 -34.98
CA THR A 222 1.42 27.73 -35.47
C THR A 222 0.64 26.91 -34.43
N ASN A 223 -0.30 27.49 -33.68
CA ASN A 223 -1.72 27.79 -33.94
C ASN A 223 -2.72 26.65 -33.61
N LYS A 224 -3.64 27.03 -32.70
CA LYS A 224 -4.90 26.39 -32.24
C LYS A 224 -5.83 25.91 -33.37
N VAL A 225 -6.73 24.95 -33.07
CA VAL A 225 -8.20 25.10 -32.92
C VAL A 225 -8.92 23.73 -32.99
N SER A 226 -9.90 23.52 -32.09
CA SER A 226 -10.87 22.39 -32.02
C SER A 226 -11.94 22.44 -33.12
N PRO A 227 -12.83 21.43 -33.22
CA PRO A 227 -14.24 21.73 -32.91
C PRO A 227 -15.03 20.62 -32.20
N ASN A 228 -16.24 21.01 -31.78
CA ASN A 228 -17.22 20.35 -30.90
C ASN A 228 -18.33 19.56 -31.66
N SER A 229 -18.98 18.68 -30.87
CA SER A 229 -20.41 18.24 -30.86
C SER A 229 -21.01 17.45 -32.04
N ALA A 230 -21.73 16.35 -31.75
CA ALA A 230 -23.19 16.34 -31.49
C ALA A 230 -23.80 14.92 -31.41
N ASN A 231 -24.80 14.82 -30.52
CA ASN A 231 -25.89 13.83 -30.31
C ASN A 231 -26.26 12.80 -31.39
N ALA A 232 -26.65 11.59 -30.96
CA ALA A 232 -27.97 10.99 -31.23
C ALA A 232 -28.22 9.68 -30.44
N LYS A 233 -29.38 9.60 -29.76
CA LYS A 233 -30.10 8.37 -29.32
C LYS A 233 -31.08 7.97 -30.44
N PRO A 234 -31.55 6.71 -30.52
CA PRO A 234 -32.95 6.42 -30.10
C PRO A 234 -33.16 5.00 -29.50
N SER A 235 -33.96 4.87 -28.43
CA SER A 235 -35.27 4.16 -28.31
C SER A 235 -35.28 2.67 -28.68
N SER A 236 -35.46 1.74 -27.72
CA SER A 236 -36.74 1.19 -27.19
C SER A 236 -37.08 -0.20 -27.76
N SER A 237 -37.21 -1.21 -26.89
CA SER A 237 -38.31 -2.21 -26.82
C SER A 237 -37.87 -3.52 -26.16
N LEU A 238 -38.65 -3.96 -25.17
CA LEU A 238 -38.74 -5.33 -24.66
C LEU A 238 -39.66 -6.16 -25.58
N PRO A 239 -39.59 -7.50 -25.53
CA PRO A 239 -40.62 -8.24 -24.79
C PRO A 239 -40.12 -9.45 -23.98
N GLN A 240 -40.96 -9.82 -23.00
CA GLN A 240 -40.91 -10.99 -22.10
C GLN A 240 -40.98 -12.35 -22.82
N GLY A 241 -40.51 -13.40 -22.14
CA GLY A 241 -41.15 -14.72 -22.21
C GLY A 241 -40.30 -15.92 -21.83
N THR A 242 -40.72 -16.63 -20.76
CA THR A 242 -40.59 -18.10 -20.50
C THR A 242 -39.17 -18.67 -20.30
N SER A 243 -38.85 -19.65 -19.44
CA SER A 243 -39.56 -20.71 -18.69
C SER A 243 -38.55 -21.36 -17.72
N ALA A 244 -39.02 -21.87 -16.58
CA ALA A 244 -38.25 -22.81 -15.75
C ALA A 244 -38.13 -24.19 -16.45
N PRO A 245 -37.11 -25.00 -16.10
CA PRO A 245 -37.45 -26.24 -15.40
C PRO A 245 -36.48 -26.61 -14.26
N GLN A 246 -37.07 -27.22 -13.23
CA GLN A 246 -36.41 -27.97 -12.17
C GLN A 246 -35.60 -29.14 -12.73
N THR A 247 -34.40 -29.38 -12.21
CA THR A 247 -33.74 -30.69 -12.28
C THR A 247 -33.11 -31.08 -10.94
N LYS A 248 -33.25 -32.37 -10.68
CA LYS A 248 -33.01 -33.12 -9.45
C LYS A 248 -31.54 -33.09 -9.02
N ALA A 249 -31.31 -32.98 -7.72
CA ALA A 249 -30.03 -33.24 -7.08
C ALA A 249 -29.92 -34.70 -6.65
N THR A 250 -28.81 -35.34 -6.99
CA THR A 250 -28.23 -36.49 -6.29
C THR A 250 -26.72 -36.28 -6.17
N PRO A 251 -26.10 -36.81 -5.10
CA PRO A 251 -25.08 -36.10 -4.35
C PRO A 251 -23.68 -36.47 -4.80
N ASP A 252 -22.73 -35.53 -4.73
CA ASP A 252 -21.35 -35.94 -4.57
C ASP A 252 -20.47 -34.92 -3.85
N ALA A 253 -19.49 -35.49 -3.15
CA ALA A 253 -18.75 -34.97 -2.03
C ALA A 253 -18.05 -33.61 -2.28
N SER A 254 -18.22 -32.66 -1.36
CA SER A 254 -17.20 -31.64 -1.14
C SER A 254 -17.19 -31.09 0.30
N ARG A 255 -16.05 -31.33 0.95
CA ARG A 255 -15.40 -30.51 2.00
C ARG A 255 -16.32 -29.75 2.94
N GLY A 256 -16.46 -30.31 4.14
CA GLY A 256 -17.14 -29.69 5.28
C GLY A 256 -16.64 -28.27 5.55
N LYS A 257 -17.57 -27.32 5.44
CA LYS A 257 -17.42 -25.96 5.97
C LYS A 257 -17.68 -26.05 7.49
N ASN A 258 -16.64 -25.91 8.30
CA ASN A 258 -16.79 -25.87 9.75
C ASN A 258 -17.46 -24.56 10.19
N LYS A 259 -18.78 -24.60 10.39
CA LYS A 259 -19.62 -23.49 10.90
C LYS A 259 -19.51 -23.28 12.43
N PHE A 260 -18.58 -23.93 13.12
CA PHE A 260 -18.60 -24.03 14.58
C PHE A 260 -17.49 -23.26 15.33
N PHE A 261 -16.61 -22.54 14.64
CA PHE A 261 -15.51 -21.83 15.33
C PHE A 261 -15.95 -20.58 16.10
N LEU A 262 -16.97 -19.85 15.61
CA LEU A 262 -17.53 -18.70 16.33
C LEU A 262 -18.12 -19.09 17.70
N ALA A 263 -18.69 -20.29 17.82
CA ALA A 263 -19.29 -20.75 19.06
C ALA A 263 -18.28 -20.90 20.22
N LYS A 264 -17.00 -21.16 19.90
CA LYS A 264 -15.94 -21.32 20.91
C LYS A 264 -15.50 -19.99 21.52
N TRP A 265 -15.71 -18.87 20.83
CA TRP A 265 -15.36 -17.53 21.32
C TRP A 265 -16.54 -16.84 22.04
N PHE A 266 -17.79 -17.14 21.65
CA PHE A 266 -18.98 -16.51 22.24
C PHE A 266 -19.62 -17.27 23.40
N GLY A 267 -19.04 -18.37 23.89
CA GLY A 267 -19.56 -19.06 25.08
C GLY A 267 -20.97 -19.67 24.90
N PHE A 268 -21.44 -19.89 23.66
CA PHE A 268 -22.67 -20.63 23.37
C PHE A 268 -22.39 -22.13 23.22
N GLY A 269 -21.72 -22.73 24.21
CA GLY A 269 -21.67 -24.17 24.39
C GLY A 269 -22.65 -24.56 25.49
N SER A 270 -23.83 -25.05 25.12
CA SER A 270 -24.75 -25.67 26.08
C SER A 270 -24.07 -26.87 26.76
N LYS A 271 -24.36 -27.03 28.05
CA LYS A 271 -23.96 -28.16 28.90
C LYS A 271 -24.31 -29.51 28.28
#